data_AF-X0YA97-F1
#
_entry.id   AF-X0YA97-F1
#
_cell.length_a   1.000
_cell.length_b   1.000
_cell.length_c   1.000
_cell.angle_alpha   90.00
_cell.angle_beta   90.00
_cell.angle_gamma   90.00
#
_symmetry.space_group_name_H-M   'P 1'
#
loop_
_entity.id
_entity.type
_entity.pdbx_description
1 polymer ?
#
loop_
_entity_poly.entity_id
_entity_poly.type
_entity_poly.pdbx_seq_one_letter_code
_entity_poly.pdbx_strand_id
1 'polypeptide(L)'
;ELITQNSIDKFILQRGSEIKRSTLNKDIRNLRTFINWCREKRYLNGNLKIKELKEEERPVRSLNDIQIKKLLIAAKAYRPTKMRILLALGTGLRRGDIDSLKISDIDFFKNSIATTSRK
;
A
#
# COMPACT_ATOMS: atom_id res chain seq x y z
N GLU A 1 -27.15 -20.07 -0.55
CA GLU A 1 -27.72 -18.98 -1.37
C GLU A 1 -26.89 -18.80 -2.63
N LEU A 2 -27.53 -18.49 -3.76
CA LEU A 2 -26.83 -18.12 -4.99
C LEU A 2 -26.24 -16.70 -4.86
N ILE A 3 -25.04 -16.48 -5.40
CA ILE A 3 -24.46 -15.13 -5.46
C ILE A 3 -25.24 -14.32 -6.51
N THR A 4 -25.97 -13.31 -6.06
CA THR A 4 -26.73 -12.39 -6.90
C THR A 4 -26.18 -10.96 -6.81
N GLN A 5 -26.63 -10.07 -7.69
CA GLN A 5 -26.29 -8.65 -7.61
C GLN A 5 -26.70 -8.07 -6.25
N ASN A 6 -27.89 -8.42 -5.76
CA ASN A 6 -28.39 -7.96 -4.47
C ASN A 6 -27.51 -8.42 -3.29
N SER A 7 -26.99 -9.65 -3.36
CA SER A 7 -26.05 -10.17 -2.35
C SER A 7 -24.76 -9.34 -2.30
N ILE A 8 -24.24 -8.93 -3.45
CA ILE A 8 -23.04 -8.07 -3.55
C ILE A 8 -23.35 -6.66 -3.03
N ASP A 9 -24.46 -6.07 -3.45
CA ASP A 9 -24.82 -4.71 -3.07
C ASP A 9 -25.05 -4.61 -1.54
N LYS A 10 -25.72 -5.63 -0.96
CA LYS A 10 -25.89 -5.75 0.49
C LYS A 10 -24.56 -5.89 1.22
N PHE A 11 -23.64 -6.70 0.70
CA PHE A 11 -22.28 -6.82 1.26
C PHE A 11 -21.55 -5.48 1.24
N ILE A 12 -21.55 -4.77 0.10
CA ILE A 12 -20.88 -3.47 -0.04
C ILE A 12 -21.49 -2.45 0.94
N LEU A 13 -22.81 -2.42 1.08
CA LEU A 13 -23.51 -1.52 2.00
C LEU A 13 -23.15 -1.80 3.46
N GLN A 14 -23.25 -3.07 3.89
CA GLN A 14 -22.95 -3.46 5.27
C GLN A 14 -21.47 -3.25 5.59
N ARG A 15 -20.57 -3.71 4.71
CA ARG A 15 -19.13 -3.57 4.93
C ARG A 15 -18.70 -2.10 4.92
N GLY A 16 -19.39 -1.26 4.14
CA GLY A 16 -19.14 0.18 4.07
C GLY A 16 -19.44 0.96 5.34
N SER A 17 -20.25 0.43 6.27
CA SER A 17 -20.43 1.05 7.60
C SER A 17 -19.32 0.68 8.59
N GLU A 18 -18.58 -0.40 8.33
CA GLU A 18 -17.55 -0.93 9.23
C GLU A 18 -16.14 -0.42 8.89
N ILE A 19 -15.86 -0.19 7.61
CA ILE A 19 -14.51 0.12 7.13
C ILE A 19 -14.46 1.35 6.23
N LYS A 20 -13.26 1.95 6.13
CA LYS A 20 -13.00 3.07 5.23
C LYS A 20 -13.24 2.65 3.77
N ARG A 21 -13.76 3.58 2.96
CA ARG A 21 -14.00 3.37 1.52
C ARG A 21 -12.77 2.83 0.76
N SER A 22 -11.56 3.30 1.07
CA SER A 22 -10.33 2.78 0.45
C SER A 22 -10.04 1.32 0.77
N THR A 23 -10.39 0.86 1.97
CA THR A 23 -10.31 -0.56 2.32
C THR A 23 -11.41 -1.34 1.62
N LEU A 24 -12.64 -0.81 1.60
CA LEU A 24 -13.76 -1.44 0.92
C LEU A 24 -13.52 -1.60 -0.59
N ASN A 25 -12.92 -0.60 -1.25
CA ASN A 25 -12.57 -0.69 -2.66
C ASN A 25 -11.49 -1.75 -2.95
N LYS A 26 -10.60 -2.05 -1.98
CA LYS A 26 -9.71 -3.22 -2.09
C LYS A 26 -10.51 -4.53 -2.02
N ASP A 27 -11.45 -4.64 -1.09
CA ASP A 27 -12.34 -5.82 -0.98
C ASP A 27 -13.16 -6.01 -2.26
N ILE A 28 -13.74 -4.93 -2.81
CA ILE A 28 -14.48 -4.90 -4.08
C ILE A 28 -13.58 -5.36 -5.25
N ARG A 29 -12.31 -4.93 -5.30
CA ARG A 29 -11.36 -5.34 -6.34
C ARG A 29 -11.00 -6.82 -6.23
N ASN A 30 -10.79 -7.32 -5.02
CA ASN A 30 -10.56 -8.75 -4.77
C ASN A 30 -11.78 -9.57 -5.19
N LEU A 31 -12.99 -9.12 -4.83
CA LEU A 31 -14.23 -9.76 -5.23
C LEU A 31 -14.42 -9.77 -6.75
N ARG A 32 -14.11 -8.65 -7.44
CA ARG A 32 -14.14 -8.57 -8.91
C ARG A 32 -13.21 -9.60 -9.54
N THR A 33 -12.00 -9.73 -8.99
CA THR A 33 -10.99 -10.70 -9.46
C THR A 33 -11.50 -12.13 -9.28
N PHE A 34 -12.03 -12.46 -8.09
CA PHE A 34 -12.59 -13.78 -7.82
C PHE A 34 -13.78 -14.14 -8.71
N ILE A 35 -14.71 -13.20 -8.94
CA ILE A 35 -15.87 -13.44 -9.82
C ILE A 35 -15.44 -13.63 -11.27
N ASN A 36 -14.42 -12.89 -11.73
CA ASN A 36 -13.87 -13.11 -13.07
C ASN A 36 -13.25 -14.51 -13.19
N TRP A 37 -12.49 -14.96 -12.20
CA TRP A 37 -11.99 -16.34 -12.16
C TRP A 37 -13.12 -17.38 -12.15
N CYS A 38 -14.19 -17.16 -11.38
CA CYS A 38 -15.36 -18.06 -11.38
C CYS A 38 -16.04 -18.14 -12.76
N ARG A 39 -16.09 -17.03 -13.51
CA ARG A 39 -16.61 -17.01 -14.89
C ARG A 39 -15.73 -17.82 -15.83
N GLU A 40 -14.41 -17.64 -15.75
CA GLU A 40 -13.46 -18.43 -16.55
C GLU A 40 -13.59 -19.93 -16.30
N LYS A 41 -13.86 -20.31 -15.04
CA LYS A 41 -14.12 -21.70 -14.63
C LYS A 41 -15.56 -22.17 -14.84
N ARG A 42 -16.43 -21.33 -15.44
CA ARG A 42 -17.85 -21.61 -15.72
C ARG A 42 -18.67 -21.94 -14.46
N TYR A 43 -18.25 -21.43 -13.31
CA TYR A 43 -19.03 -21.51 -12.06
C TYR A 43 -20.14 -20.47 -12.00
N LEU A 44 -20.05 -19.40 -12.81
CA LEU A 44 -21.03 -18.33 -12.88
C LEU A 44 -21.32 -17.98 -14.34
N ASN A 45 -22.60 -18.02 -14.72
CA ASN A 45 -23.07 -17.67 -16.07
C ASN A 45 -23.64 -16.22 -16.16
N GLY A 46 -23.61 -15.47 -15.05
CA GLY A 46 -24.26 -14.16 -14.93
C GLY A 46 -23.31 -12.94 -14.98
N ASN A 47 -23.85 -11.82 -15.48
CA ASN A 47 -23.17 -10.52 -15.52
C ASN A 47 -23.39 -9.70 -14.24
N LEU A 48 -22.81 -10.17 -13.13
CA LEU A 48 -22.61 -9.37 -11.91
C LEU A 48 -21.74 -8.14 -12.21
N LYS A 49 -22.24 -6.95 -11.87
CA LYS A 49 -21.55 -5.67 -12.02
C LYS A 49 -20.91 -5.29 -10.69
N ILE A 50 -19.58 -5.22 -10.66
CA ILE A 50 -18.82 -4.84 -9.47
C ILE A 50 -18.07 -3.55 -9.76
N LYS A 51 -18.52 -2.44 -9.18
CA LYS A 51 -17.93 -1.11 -9.36
C LYS A 51 -17.35 -0.59 -8.05
N GLU A 52 -16.16 -0.01 -8.13
CA GLU A 52 -15.55 0.70 -6.99
C GLU A 52 -16.34 1.97 -6.67
N LEU A 53 -16.43 2.29 -5.39
CA LEU A 53 -17.06 3.51 -4.90
C LEU A 53 -16.17 4.71 -5.24
N LYS A 54 -16.78 5.85 -5.53
CA LYS A 54 -16.04 7.10 -5.72
C LYS A 54 -15.33 7.47 -4.41
N GLU A 55 -14.03 7.70 -4.52
CA GLU A 55 -13.18 8.19 -3.45
C GLU A 55 -12.72 9.61 -3.75
N GLU A 56 -12.56 10.40 -2.69
CA GLU A 56 -11.86 11.67 -2.77
C GLU A 56 -10.37 11.40 -2.94
N GLU A 57 -9.75 12.17 -3.83
CA GLU A 57 -8.31 12.10 -4.03
C GLU A 57 -7.60 12.55 -2.75
N ARG A 58 -6.69 11.72 -2.25
CA ARG A 58 -5.87 12.07 -1.08
C ARG A 58 -4.54 12.60 -1.57
N PRO A 59 -4.27 13.92 -1.48
CA PRO A 59 -3.00 14.45 -1.91
C PRO A 59 -1.88 13.85 -1.06
N VAL A 60 -0.79 13.45 -1.72
CA VAL A 60 0.43 13.03 -1.04
C VAL A 60 1.02 14.26 -0.34
N ARG A 61 1.09 14.22 1.00
CA ARG A 61 1.71 15.29 1.78
C ARG A 61 3.20 15.01 1.95
N SER A 62 4.02 15.69 1.16
CA SER A 62 5.48 15.70 1.33
C SER A 62 5.90 16.59 2.50
N LEU A 63 7.07 16.30 3.07
CA LEU A 63 7.73 17.18 4.02
C LEU A 63 8.52 18.24 3.24
N ASN A 64 8.42 19.50 3.64
CA ASN A 64 9.30 20.56 3.15
C ASN A 64 10.64 20.59 3.93
N ASP A 65 11.59 21.38 3.46
CA ASP A 65 12.93 21.48 4.04
C ASP A 65 12.93 21.88 5.52
N ILE A 66 12.02 22.78 5.93
CA ILE A 66 11.90 23.22 7.32
C ILE A 66 11.43 22.04 8.19
N GLN A 67 10.46 21.27 7.72
CA GLN A 67 9.95 20.09 8.41
C GLN A 67 11.00 18.98 8.48
N ILE A 68 11.76 18.76 7.40
CA ILE A 68 12.87 17.80 7.37
C ILE A 68 13.94 18.19 8.41
N LYS A 69 14.35 19.47 8.47
CA LYS A 69 15.30 19.95 9.47
C LYS A 69 14.78 19.71 10.89
N LYS A 70 13.51 20.05 11.18
CA LYS A 70 12.89 19.79 12.48
C LYS A 70 12.88 18.30 12.83
N LEU A 71 12.56 17.44 11.86
CA LEU A 71 12.56 15.98 12.03
C LEU A 71 13.96 15.45 12.38
N LEU A 72 14.99 15.90 11.68
CA LEU A 72 16.38 15.50 11.94
C LEU A 72 16.89 15.97 13.31
N ILE A 73 16.47 17.16 13.75
CA ILE A 73 16.78 17.67 15.10
C ILE A 73 16.11 16.80 16.16
N ALA A 74 14.80 16.51 16.00
CA ALA A 74 14.06 15.66 16.95
C ALA A 74 14.64 14.23 17.02
N ALA A 75 15.12 13.69 15.90
CA ALA A 75 15.74 12.36 15.85
C ALA A 75 17.18 12.33 16.39
N LYS A 76 17.80 13.47 16.74
CA LYS A 76 19.22 13.56 17.12
C LYS A 76 19.60 12.62 18.28
N ALA A 77 18.74 12.46 19.26
CA ALA A 77 18.95 11.58 20.41
C ALA A 77 18.85 10.08 20.06
N TYR A 78 18.21 9.73 18.94
CA TYR A 78 17.90 8.35 18.54
C TYR A 78 18.69 7.97 17.29
N ARG A 79 19.98 7.65 17.47
CA ARG A 79 20.93 7.39 16.37
C ARG A 79 20.40 6.41 15.30
N PRO A 80 19.82 5.23 15.64
CA PRO A 80 19.30 4.32 14.62
C PRO A 80 18.16 4.93 13.81
N THR A 81 17.23 5.63 14.46
CA THR A 81 16.11 6.32 13.81
C THR A 81 16.60 7.44 12.89
N LYS A 82 17.57 8.25 13.35
CA LYS A 82 18.19 9.29 12.54
C LYS A 82 18.83 8.71 11.28
N MET A 83 19.54 7.59 11.38
CA MET A 83 20.15 6.92 10.23
C MET A 83 19.09 6.40 9.25
N ARG A 84 18.00 5.79 9.73
CA ARG A 84 16.87 5.38 8.86
C ARG A 84 16.26 6.56 8.12
N ILE A 85 16.08 7.70 8.78
CA ILE A 85 15.54 8.92 8.16
C ILE A 85 16.51 9.44 7.09
N LEU A 86 17.81 9.49 7.39
CA LEU A 86 18.82 9.92 6.42
C LEU A 86 18.89 9.00 5.20
N LEU A 87 18.82 7.68 5.40
CA LEU A 87 18.74 6.72 4.30
C LEU A 87 17.48 6.95 3.46
N ALA A 88 16.31 7.10 4.09
CA ALA A 88 15.06 7.36 3.37
C ALA A 88 15.11 8.65 2.53
N LEU A 89 15.66 9.73 3.10
CA LEU A 89 15.80 11.02 2.42
C LEU A 89 16.85 10.98 1.30
N GLY A 90 17.98 10.30 1.53
CA GLY A 90 19.11 10.28 0.59
C GLY A 90 18.97 9.26 -0.54
N THR A 91 18.15 8.22 -0.37
CA THR A 91 18.06 7.10 -1.33
C THR A 91 16.66 6.86 -1.87
N GLY A 92 15.61 7.37 -1.21
CA GLY A 92 14.22 7.09 -1.58
C GLY A 92 13.78 5.64 -1.36
N LEU A 93 14.58 4.82 -0.66
CA LEU A 93 14.24 3.43 -0.37
C LEU A 93 12.98 3.32 0.49
N ARG A 94 12.20 2.25 0.27
CA ARG A 94 11.04 1.97 1.12
C ARG A 94 11.50 1.56 2.52
N ARG A 95 10.66 1.81 3.53
CA ARG A 95 10.95 1.44 4.93
C ARG A 95 11.39 -0.03 5.07
N GLY A 96 10.70 -0.95 4.40
CA GLY A 96 11.04 -2.38 4.45
C GLY A 96 12.41 -2.71 3.87
N ASP A 97 12.85 -1.99 2.82
CA ASP A 97 14.17 -2.17 2.23
C ASP A 97 15.26 -1.62 3.16
N ILE A 98 15.01 -0.47 3.80
CA ILE A 98 15.92 0.13 4.79
C ILE A 98 16.06 -0.78 6.03
N ASP A 99 14.95 -1.31 6.53
CA ASP A 99 14.95 -2.14 7.74
C ASP A 99 15.57 -3.53 7.52
N SER A 100 15.62 -4.02 6.28
CA SER A 100 16.22 -5.30 5.91
C SER A 100 17.65 -5.20 5.37
N LEU A 101 18.20 -3.98 5.27
CA LEU A 101 19.51 -3.72 4.71
C LEU A 101 20.64 -4.38 5.51
N LYS A 102 21.53 -5.09 4.82
CA LYS A 102 22.73 -5.70 5.39
C LYS A 102 23.98 -4.94 5.00
N ILE A 103 25.06 -5.12 5.76
CA ILE A 103 26.37 -4.53 5.43
C ILE A 103 26.87 -5.02 4.07
N SER A 104 26.59 -6.29 3.73
CA SER A 104 26.94 -6.88 2.42
C SER A 104 26.24 -6.22 1.24
N ASP A 105 25.17 -5.47 1.48
CA ASP A 105 24.39 -4.80 0.44
C ASP A 105 24.96 -3.40 0.12
N ILE A 106 25.97 -2.95 0.87
CA ILE A 106 26.60 -1.63 0.73
C ILE A 106 27.96 -1.79 0.06
N ASP A 107 28.09 -1.21 -1.13
CA ASP A 107 29.38 -1.07 -1.82
C ASP A 107 29.94 0.32 -1.51
N PHE A 108 30.87 0.38 -0.55
CA PHE A 108 31.53 1.62 -0.13
C PHE A 108 32.49 2.19 -1.19
N PHE A 109 32.99 1.38 -2.12
CA PHE A 109 33.85 1.87 -3.20
C PHE A 109 33.04 2.56 -4.28
N LYS A 110 31.85 2.04 -4.57
CA LYS A 110 30.93 2.60 -5.57
C LYS A 110 29.92 3.58 -4.99
N ASN A 111 29.92 3.79 -3.68
CA ASN A 111 28.91 4.58 -2.97
C ASN A 111 27.47 4.15 -3.33
N SER A 112 27.23 2.84 -3.39
CA SER A 112 25.96 2.29 -3.85
C SER A 112 25.36 1.30 -2.85
N ILE A 113 24.03 1.22 -2.83
CA ILE A 113 23.28 0.26 -2.04
C ILE A 113 22.50 -0.64 -2.99
N ALA A 114 22.73 -1.95 -2.91
CA ALA A 114 21.95 -2.95 -3.62
C ALA A 114 20.74 -3.35 -2.78
N THR A 115 19.56 -3.46 -3.39
CA THR A 115 18.37 -3.96 -2.70
C THR A 115 17.72 -5.07 -3.51
N THR A 116 17.33 -6.15 -2.84
CA THR A 116 16.52 -7.20 -3.45
C THR A 116 15.06 -6.90 -3.12
N SER A 117 14.45 -5.99 -3.88
CA SER A 117 13.01 -5.74 -3.72
C SER A 117 12.27 -7.02 -4.15
N ARG A 118 11.80 -7.80 -3.18
CA ARG A 118 10.90 -8.94 -3.45
C ARG A 118 9.53 -8.34 -3.76
N LYS A 119 9.20 -8.25 -5.04
CA LYS A 119 7.81 -8.09 -5.47
C LYS A 119 7.08 -9.44 -5.33
#